data_AF-A0A2V8MPN5-F1
#
_entry.id   AF-A0A2V8MPN5-F1
#
_cell.length_a   1.000
_cell.length_b   1.000
_cell.length_c   1.000
_cell.angle_alpha   90.00
_cell.angle_beta   90.00
_cell.angle_gamma   90.00
#
_symmetry.space_group_name_H-M   'P 1'
#
loop_
_entity.id
_entity.type
_entity.pdbx_description
1 polymer ?
#
loop_
_entity_poly.entity_id
_entity_poly.type
_entity_poly.pdbx_seq_one_letter_code
_entity_poly.pdbx_strand_id
1 'polypeptide(L)'
;MPDEQKTQLRLEIAHVLFMDIVGYSKLLIDEQSEALQELNEIVRKTDAVRAAEAAGQLIFLPTGDGMALVFTGSVEEPVDCALQISHKLRAQPSLPVRMGIHSGPVHHVADVNQRENIAGAGINIAQRVMDCGDAGHILLSKRVADSHNTAAGSATCMSSAISKSNTVWWFPW
;
A
#
# COMPACT_ATOMS: atom_id res chain seq x y z
N MET A 1 -33.54 -22.25 -19.76
CA MET A 1 -32.08 -22.18 -19.89
C MET A 1 -31.60 -21.12 -18.92
N PRO A 2 -30.86 -21.46 -17.85
CA PRO A 2 -30.36 -20.43 -16.95
C PRO A 2 -29.18 -19.73 -17.61
N ASP A 3 -29.31 -18.42 -17.67
CA ASP A 3 -28.34 -17.46 -18.16
C ASP A 3 -27.03 -17.64 -17.38
N GLU A 4 -25.95 -17.99 -18.06
CA GLU A 4 -24.60 -17.96 -17.52
C GLU A 4 -24.28 -16.51 -17.16
N GLN A 5 -24.54 -16.12 -15.91
CA GLN A 5 -24.03 -14.89 -15.33
C GLN A 5 -22.49 -14.99 -15.30
N LYS A 6 -21.85 -14.65 -16.42
CA LYS A 6 -20.50 -14.10 -16.43
C LYS A 6 -20.53 -12.95 -15.44
N THR A 7 -20.00 -13.14 -14.24
CA THR A 7 -19.59 -12.04 -13.37
C THR A 7 -18.73 -11.14 -14.24
N GLN A 8 -19.31 -10.06 -14.76
CA GLN A 8 -18.57 -9.10 -15.58
C GLN A 8 -17.44 -8.63 -14.70
N LEU A 9 -16.20 -8.95 -15.08
CA LEU A 9 -14.99 -8.48 -14.41
C LEU A 9 -15.07 -6.96 -14.39
N ARG A 10 -15.51 -6.40 -13.27
CA ARG A 10 -15.65 -4.96 -13.09
C ARG A 10 -14.25 -4.42 -12.86
N LEU A 11 -13.60 -4.08 -13.97
CA LEU A 11 -12.27 -3.49 -14.00
C LEU A 11 -12.36 -2.05 -13.54
N GLU A 12 -11.69 -1.73 -12.45
CA GLU A 12 -11.62 -0.39 -11.88
C GLU A 12 -10.16 0.00 -11.64
N ILE A 13 -9.88 1.30 -11.60
CA ILE A 13 -8.58 1.77 -11.15
C ILE A 13 -8.64 1.90 -9.63
N ALA A 14 -7.70 1.28 -8.93
CA ALA A 14 -7.53 1.45 -7.50
C ALA A 14 -6.10 1.88 -7.18
N HIS A 15 -5.93 2.41 -5.98
CA HIS A 15 -4.69 2.94 -5.45
C HIS A 15 -4.23 2.05 -4.32
N VAL A 16 -3.14 1.33 -4.54
CA VAL A 16 -2.68 0.26 -3.66
C VAL A 16 -1.44 0.72 -2.90
N LEU A 17 -1.50 0.68 -1.58
CA LEU A 17 -0.35 0.73 -0.69
C LEU A 17 -0.05 -0.70 -0.21
N PHE A 18 1.09 -1.24 -0.62
CA PHE A 18 1.58 -2.53 -0.17
C PHE A 18 2.66 -2.33 0.89
N MET A 19 2.62 -3.11 1.97
CA MET A 19 3.61 -3.03 3.04
C MET A 19 3.94 -4.40 3.62
N ASP A 20 5.19 -4.59 4.03
CA ASP A 20 5.64 -5.75 4.81
C ASP A 20 6.62 -5.36 5.92
N ILE A 21 6.83 -6.30 6.84
CA ILE A 21 7.85 -6.21 7.88
C ILE A 21 9.14 -6.87 7.39
N VAL A 22 10.20 -6.09 7.23
CA VAL A 22 11.50 -6.59 6.78
C VAL A 22 12.09 -7.54 7.83
N GLY A 23 12.43 -8.75 7.38
CA GLY A 23 13.01 -9.78 8.24
C GLY A 23 12.01 -10.51 9.13
N TYR A 24 10.71 -10.36 8.88
CA TYR A 24 9.62 -11.02 9.63
C TYR A 24 9.84 -12.52 9.85
N SER A 25 10.24 -13.25 8.81
CA SER A 25 10.46 -14.70 8.87
C SER A 25 11.62 -15.15 9.78
N LYS A 26 12.46 -14.22 10.26
CA LYS A 26 13.56 -14.48 11.20
C LYS A 26 13.14 -14.35 12.66
N LEU A 27 11.98 -13.78 12.92
CA LEU A 27 11.42 -13.60 14.27
C LEU A 27 10.86 -14.92 14.80
N LEU A 28 10.80 -15.06 16.12
CA LEU A 28 10.07 -16.14 16.78
C LEU A 28 8.55 -16.01 16.55
N ILE A 29 7.77 -17.06 16.81
CA ILE A 29 6.33 -17.10 16.49
C ILE A 29 5.53 -16.08 17.30
N ASP A 30 5.88 -15.90 18.57
CA ASP A 30 5.33 -14.88 19.46
C ASP A 30 5.70 -13.47 18.97
N GLU A 31 6.98 -13.23 18.65
CA GLU A 31 7.45 -11.96 18.10
C GLU A 31 6.78 -11.62 16.75
N GLN A 32 6.57 -12.61 15.89
CA GLN A 32 5.82 -12.47 14.62
C GLN A 32 4.38 -12.00 14.87
N SER A 33 3.72 -12.61 15.85
CA SER A 33 2.34 -12.29 16.21
C SER A 33 2.23 -10.87 16.77
N GLU A 34 3.15 -10.49 17.65
CA GLU A 34 3.23 -9.14 18.23
C GLU A 34 3.51 -8.08 17.15
N ALA A 35 4.45 -8.35 16.24
CA ALA A 35 4.82 -7.44 15.17
C ALA A 35 3.65 -7.18 14.20
N LEU A 36 2.89 -8.21 13.82
CA LEU A 36 1.68 -8.04 13.02
C LEU A 36 0.59 -7.29 13.77
N GLN A 37 0.39 -7.57 15.05
CA GLN A 37 -0.61 -6.86 15.86
C GLN A 37 -0.27 -5.37 15.93
N GLU A 38 0.99 -5.02 16.19
CA GLU A 38 1.43 -3.64 16.22
C GLU A 38 1.27 -2.96 14.86
N LEU A 39 1.64 -3.62 13.76
CA LEU A 39 1.45 -3.08 12.41
C LEU A 39 -0.03 -2.79 12.13
N ASN A 40 -0.92 -3.75 12.43
CA ASN A 40 -2.36 -3.59 12.27
C ASN A 40 -2.90 -2.40 13.09
N GLU A 41 -2.43 -2.24 14.32
CA GLU A 41 -2.82 -1.11 15.17
C GLU A 41 -2.36 0.24 14.62
N ILE A 42 -1.13 0.32 14.12
CA ILE A 42 -0.59 1.54 13.51
C ILE A 42 -1.41 1.92 12.29
N VAL A 43 -1.66 0.96 11.39
CA VAL A 43 -2.42 1.17 10.15
C VAL A 43 -3.85 1.65 10.45
N ARG A 44 -4.56 0.97 11.36
CA ARG A 44 -5.94 1.32 11.73
C ARG A 44 -6.08 2.69 12.40
N LYS A 45 -5.02 3.20 13.02
CA LYS A 45 -5.00 4.52 13.67
C LYS A 45 -4.74 5.67 12.68
N THR A 46 -4.44 5.39 11.41
CA THR A 46 -4.26 6.45 10.40
C THR A 46 -5.60 7.07 10.00
N ASP A 47 -5.61 8.38 9.78
CA ASP A 47 -6.82 9.11 9.36
C ASP A 47 -7.27 8.70 7.96
N ALA A 48 -6.32 8.41 7.06
CA ALA A 48 -6.62 7.92 5.71
C ALA A 48 -7.38 6.60 5.73
N VAL A 49 -6.96 5.64 6.56
CA VAL A 49 -7.67 4.36 6.73
C VAL A 49 -9.06 4.58 7.34
N ARG A 50 -9.16 5.38 8.41
CA ARG A 50 -10.44 5.62 9.07
C ARG A 50 -11.45 6.31 8.14
N ALA A 51 -11.01 7.27 7.34
CA ALA A 51 -11.86 7.97 6.39
C ALA A 51 -12.32 7.02 5.27
N ALA A 52 -11.40 6.26 4.67
CA ALA A 52 -11.73 5.34 3.58
C ALA A 52 -12.58 4.15 4.05
N GLU A 53 -12.37 3.61 5.27
CA GLU A 53 -13.26 2.61 5.88
C GLU A 53 -14.67 3.19 6.08
N ALA A 54 -14.80 4.40 6.61
CA ALA A 54 -16.10 5.04 6.82
C ALA A 54 -16.85 5.33 5.52
N ALA A 55 -16.13 5.57 4.43
CA ALA A 55 -16.70 5.76 3.09
C ALA A 55 -16.97 4.44 2.35
N GLY A 56 -16.55 3.28 2.88
CA GLY A 56 -16.63 2.00 2.18
C GLY A 56 -15.69 1.90 0.96
N GLN A 57 -14.59 2.64 0.97
CA GLN A 57 -13.64 2.79 -0.14
C GLN A 57 -12.27 2.15 0.16
N LEU A 58 -12.20 1.26 1.15
CA LEU A 58 -10.98 0.57 1.54
C LEU A 58 -11.18 -0.94 1.65
N ILE A 59 -10.24 -1.70 1.08
CA ILE A 59 -10.16 -3.15 1.22
C ILE A 59 -8.78 -3.54 1.75
N PHE A 60 -8.77 -4.42 2.76
CA PHE A 60 -7.56 -4.97 3.35
C PHE A 60 -7.24 -6.35 2.76
N LEU A 61 -6.01 -6.54 2.28
CA LEU A 61 -5.51 -7.80 1.74
C LEU A 61 -4.30 -8.27 2.56
N PRO A 62 -4.46 -9.19 3.52
CA PRO A 62 -3.33 -9.68 4.32
C PRO A 62 -2.38 -10.55 3.49
N THR A 63 -1.07 -10.42 3.70
CA THR A 63 -0.02 -11.12 2.93
C THR A 63 0.86 -12.06 3.75
N GLY A 64 0.53 -12.22 5.05
CA GLY A 64 1.22 -13.10 6.00
C GLY A 64 2.20 -12.36 6.90
N ASP A 65 3.06 -11.52 6.33
CA ASP A 65 4.07 -10.69 6.99
C ASP A 65 3.76 -9.18 6.90
N GLY A 66 2.59 -8.85 6.38
CA GLY A 66 2.17 -7.50 6.06
C GLY A 66 0.76 -7.47 5.48
N MET A 67 0.49 -6.44 4.69
CA MET A 67 -0.81 -6.24 4.04
C MET A 67 -0.73 -5.32 2.82
N ALA A 68 -1.71 -5.45 1.94
CA ALA A 68 -2.04 -4.43 0.96
C ALA A 68 -3.32 -3.70 1.38
N LEU A 69 -3.31 -2.37 1.25
CA LEU A 69 -4.45 -1.49 1.41
C LEU A 69 -4.87 -1.02 0.02
N VAL A 70 -6.08 -1.35 -0.39
CA VAL A 70 -6.63 -1.00 -1.70
C VAL A 70 -7.66 0.10 -1.51
N PHE A 71 -7.28 1.31 -1.89
CA PHE A 71 -8.13 2.50 -1.87
C PHE A 71 -8.84 2.63 -3.22
N THR A 72 -10.16 2.81 -3.19
CA THR A 72 -10.99 3.09 -4.38
C THR A 72 -11.44 4.55 -4.45
N GLY A 73 -10.96 5.38 -3.53
CA GLY A 73 -11.18 6.83 -3.49
C GLY A 73 -10.19 7.57 -4.38
N SER A 74 -9.20 8.22 -3.76
CA SER A 74 -8.24 9.09 -4.47
C SER A 74 -6.81 8.56 -4.45
N VAL A 75 -5.98 9.06 -5.36
CA VAL A 75 -4.58 8.65 -5.50
C VAL A 75 -3.71 9.12 -4.33
N GLU A 76 -4.13 10.17 -3.63
CA GLU A 76 -3.45 10.76 -2.48
C GLU A 76 -3.58 9.91 -1.20
N GLU A 77 -4.71 9.21 -1.02
CA GLU A 77 -5.01 8.42 0.18
C GLU A 77 -3.91 7.41 0.58
N PRO A 78 -3.38 6.55 -0.32
CA PRO A 78 -2.30 5.65 0.05
C PRO A 78 -0.99 6.37 0.39
N VAL A 79 -0.73 7.54 -0.19
CA VAL A 79 0.48 8.32 0.12
C VAL A 79 0.38 8.93 1.50
N ASP A 80 -0.75 9.54 1.82
CA ASP A 80 -1.01 10.09 3.17
C ASP A 80 -0.97 8.99 4.23
N CYS A 81 -1.56 7.82 3.94
CA CYS A 81 -1.50 6.66 4.82
C CYS A 81 -0.04 6.24 5.07
N ALA A 82 0.77 6.07 4.01
CA ALA A 82 2.18 5.68 4.14
C ALA A 82 3.00 6.70 4.94
N LEU A 83 2.76 7.99 4.74
CA LEU A 83 3.43 9.06 5.48
C LEU A 83 3.07 9.03 6.98
N GLN A 84 1.80 8.81 7.32
CA GLN A 84 1.34 8.69 8.71
C GLN A 84 1.95 7.47 9.41
N ILE A 85 1.96 6.30 8.75
CA ILE A 85 2.61 5.08 9.25
C ILE A 85 4.09 5.36 9.48
N SER A 86 4.78 5.93 8.49
CA SER A 86 6.21 6.24 8.56
C SER A 86 6.53 7.25 9.67
N HIS A 87 5.68 8.26 9.89
CA HIS A 87 5.84 9.19 11.00
C HIS A 87 5.72 8.48 12.36
N LYS A 88 4.73 7.61 12.52
CA LYS A 88 4.53 6.84 13.75
C LYS A 88 5.72 5.93 14.05
N LEU A 89 6.22 5.22 13.04
CA LEU A 89 7.38 4.33 13.15
C LEU A 89 8.70 5.10 13.37
N ARG A 90 8.83 6.34 12.90
CA ARG A 90 9.99 7.18 13.24
C ARG A 90 9.95 7.66 14.70
N ALA A 91 8.77 8.00 15.20
CA ALA A 91 8.60 8.42 16.59
C ALA A 91 8.82 7.25 17.57
N GLN A 92 8.49 6.03 17.14
CA GLN A 92 8.67 4.79 17.88
C GLN A 92 9.21 3.71 16.93
N PRO A 93 10.55 3.56 16.81
CA PRO A 93 11.20 2.63 15.89
C PRO A 93 11.08 1.16 16.31
N SER A 94 9.85 0.65 16.34
CA SER A 94 9.53 -0.72 16.76
C SER A 94 9.53 -1.72 15.60
N LEU A 95 9.15 -1.30 14.40
CA LEU A 95 9.00 -2.19 13.25
C LEU A 95 9.78 -1.72 12.02
N PRO A 96 10.62 -2.59 11.40
CA PRO A 96 11.29 -2.30 10.15
C PRO A 96 10.35 -2.49 8.95
N VAL A 97 9.40 -1.57 8.74
CA VAL A 97 8.41 -1.68 7.65
C VAL A 97 8.94 -1.07 6.36
N ARG A 98 8.68 -1.70 5.22
CA ARG A 98 8.86 -1.11 3.87
C ARG A 98 7.53 -1.03 3.15
N MET A 99 7.40 -0.03 2.27
CA MET A 99 6.14 0.32 1.62
C MET A 99 6.35 0.60 0.13
N GLY A 100 5.36 0.21 -0.69
CA GLY A 100 5.30 0.49 -2.11
C GLY A 100 3.90 0.89 -2.55
N ILE A 101 3.81 1.91 -3.41
CA ILE A 101 2.54 2.49 -3.84
C ILE A 101 2.41 2.45 -5.36
N HIS A 102 1.28 1.96 -5.84
CA HIS A 102 0.93 1.96 -7.25
C HIS A 102 -0.55 2.23 -7.48
N SER A 103 -0.89 2.82 -8.62
CA SER A 103 -2.27 2.99 -9.08
C SER A 103 -2.48 2.24 -10.38
N GLY A 104 -3.40 1.29 -10.39
CA GLY A 104 -3.50 0.33 -11.48
C GLY A 104 -4.86 -0.34 -11.58
N PRO A 105 -5.10 -1.06 -12.68
CA PRO A 105 -6.32 -1.81 -12.88
C PRO A 105 -6.42 -2.97 -11.88
N VAL A 106 -7.57 -3.05 -11.24
CA VAL A 106 -8.00 -4.13 -10.35
C VAL A 106 -9.40 -4.59 -10.75
N HIS A 107 -9.81 -5.77 -10.31
CA HIS A 107 -11.16 -6.29 -10.51
C HIS A 107 -11.64 -7.00 -9.25
N HIS A 108 -12.95 -6.91 -9.03
CA HIS A 108 -13.61 -7.60 -7.94
C HIS A 108 -13.69 -9.10 -8.24
N VAL A 109 -13.37 -9.91 -7.24
CA VAL A 109 -13.45 -11.37 -7.26
C VAL A 109 -14.15 -11.85 -5.99
N ALA A 110 -14.84 -12.98 -6.07
CA ALA A 110 -15.27 -13.69 -4.89
C ALA A 110 -14.11 -14.55 -4.38
N ASP A 111 -13.75 -14.43 -3.10
CA ASP A 111 -12.76 -15.32 -2.49
C ASP A 111 -13.28 -16.77 -2.37
N VAL A 112 -12.47 -17.66 -1.80
CA VAL A 112 -12.85 -19.08 -1.60
C VAL A 112 -14.09 -19.25 -0.70
N ASN A 113 -14.42 -18.23 0.09
CA ASN A 113 -15.55 -18.17 1.00
C ASN A 113 -16.72 -17.34 0.44
N GLN A 114 -16.70 -17.00 -0.86
CA GLN A 114 -17.71 -16.17 -1.53
C GLN A 114 -17.84 -14.75 -0.95
N ARG A 115 -16.78 -14.23 -0.32
CA ARG A 115 -16.69 -12.84 0.12
C ARG A 115 -16.09 -11.97 -0.97
N GLU A 116 -16.55 -10.73 -1.04
CA GLU A 116 -15.99 -9.75 -1.96
C GLU A 116 -14.51 -9.50 -1.65
N ASN A 117 -13.69 -9.57 -2.68
CA ASN A 117 -12.24 -9.40 -2.64
C ASN A 117 -11.78 -8.74 -3.95
N ILE A 118 -10.52 -8.34 -4.03
CA ILE A 118 -9.94 -7.70 -5.21
C ILE A 118 -8.67 -8.44 -5.65
N ALA A 119 -8.53 -8.58 -6.97
CA ALA A 119 -7.31 -9.05 -7.62
C ALA A 119 -6.95 -8.14 -8.80
N GLY A 120 -5.70 -8.20 -9.27
CA GLY A 120 -5.34 -7.52 -10.51
C GLY A 120 -3.88 -7.10 -10.60
N ALA A 121 -3.51 -6.61 -11.79
CA ALA A 121 -2.16 -6.15 -12.07
C ALA A 121 -1.74 -4.99 -11.15
N GLY A 122 -2.68 -4.14 -10.73
CA GLY A 122 -2.41 -3.04 -9.80
C GLY A 122 -1.78 -3.51 -8.49
N ILE A 123 -2.27 -4.61 -7.92
CA ILE A 123 -1.75 -5.19 -6.67
C ILE A 123 -0.35 -5.77 -6.89
N ASN A 124 -0.18 -6.55 -7.95
CA ASN A 124 1.11 -7.18 -8.28
C ASN A 124 2.22 -6.16 -8.53
N ILE A 125 1.90 -5.02 -9.16
CA ILE A 125 2.86 -3.95 -9.40
C ILE A 125 3.18 -3.21 -8.10
N ALA A 126 2.20 -2.94 -7.24
CA ALA A 126 2.44 -2.32 -5.93
C ALA A 126 3.41 -3.15 -5.08
N GLN A 127 3.24 -4.48 -5.08
CA GLN A 127 4.17 -5.39 -4.43
C GLN A 127 5.58 -5.28 -5.03
N ARG A 128 5.73 -5.31 -6.36
CA ARG A 128 7.04 -5.17 -7.02
C ARG A 128 7.72 -3.84 -6.70
N VAL A 129 6.94 -2.76 -6.60
CA VAL A 129 7.44 -1.45 -6.18
C VAL A 129 7.97 -1.53 -4.75
N MET A 130 7.23 -2.17 -3.83
CA MET A 130 7.65 -2.39 -2.45
C MET A 130 8.91 -3.25 -2.35
N ASP A 131 9.01 -4.33 -3.15
CA ASP A 131 10.13 -5.28 -3.16
C ASP A 131 11.49 -4.64 -3.47
N CYS A 132 11.49 -3.49 -4.15
CA CYS A 132 12.70 -2.71 -4.44
C CYS A 132 13.22 -1.92 -3.21
N GLY A 133 12.45 -1.89 -2.12
CA GLY A 133 12.71 -1.09 -0.93
C GLY A 133 13.32 -1.88 0.22
N ASP A 134 14.07 -1.16 1.04
CA ASP A 134 14.59 -1.61 2.33
C ASP A 134 13.73 -1.05 3.48
N ALA A 135 14.02 -1.48 4.70
CA ALA A 135 13.33 -1.02 5.90
C ALA A 135 13.28 0.52 5.98
N GLY A 136 12.08 1.04 6.19
CA GLY A 136 11.78 2.47 6.27
C GLY A 136 11.51 3.15 4.92
N HIS A 137 11.69 2.45 3.79
CA HIS A 137 11.42 3.03 2.47
C HIS A 137 9.93 3.12 2.15
N ILE A 138 9.54 4.24 1.52
CA ILE A 138 8.30 4.39 0.77
C ILE A 138 8.67 4.57 -0.69
N LEU A 139 8.25 3.63 -1.53
CA LEU A 139 8.50 3.66 -2.97
C LEU A 139 7.19 3.90 -3.72
N LEU A 140 7.27 4.61 -4.85
CA LEU A 140 6.11 4.87 -5.69
C LEU A 140 6.40 4.51 -7.14
N SER A 141 5.41 3.91 -7.80
CA SER A 141 5.45 3.70 -9.25
C SER A 141 5.31 5.03 -9.99
N LYS A 142 6.00 5.22 -11.11
CA LYS A 142 5.97 6.44 -11.93
C LYS A 142 4.58 7.05 -12.11
N ARG A 143 3.57 6.22 -12.37
CA ARG A 143 2.18 6.67 -12.55
C ARG A 143 1.65 7.48 -11.37
N VAL A 144 2.01 7.11 -10.15
CA VAL A 144 1.61 7.84 -8.95
C VAL A 144 2.39 9.17 -8.83
N ALA A 145 3.64 9.26 -9.35
CA ALA A 145 4.43 10.51 -9.32
C ALA A 145 3.74 11.55 -10.11
N ASP A 146 3.45 11.16 -11.34
CA ASP A 146 3.03 12.08 -12.36
C ASP A 146 1.68 12.69 -11.94
N SER A 147 0.81 11.91 -11.29
CA SER A 147 -0.43 12.38 -10.69
C SER A 147 -0.20 13.39 -9.54
N HIS A 148 0.69 13.09 -8.59
CA HIS A 148 1.02 14.02 -7.50
C HIS A 148 1.70 15.31 -7.98
N ASN A 149 2.57 15.20 -9.00
CA ASN A 149 3.34 16.32 -9.53
C ASN A 149 2.48 17.29 -10.37
N THR A 150 1.27 16.88 -10.79
CA THR A 150 0.35 17.75 -11.53
C THR A 150 -0.50 18.63 -10.60
N ALA A 151 -0.69 18.23 -9.34
CA ALA A 151 -1.42 19.02 -8.32
C ALA A 151 -0.53 20.06 -7.61
N ALA A 152 0.78 19.87 -7.62
CA ALA A 152 1.75 20.80 -7.04
C ALA A 152 2.50 21.57 -8.15
N GLY A 153 2.03 22.77 -8.46
CA GLY A 153 2.83 23.75 -9.21
C GLY A 153 4.06 24.17 -8.40
N SER A 154 5.15 23.40 -8.46
CA SER A 154 6.56 23.84 -8.38
C SER A 154 7.47 22.61 -8.28
N ALA A 155 8.51 22.64 -9.13
CA ALA A 155 9.48 21.59 -9.39
C ALA A 155 10.24 21.09 -8.15
N THR A 156 10.75 19.85 -8.19
CA THR A 156 12.21 19.58 -8.31
C THR A 156 12.44 18.09 -8.61
N CYS A 157 13.09 17.82 -9.75
CA CYS A 157 13.77 16.56 -10.01
C CYS A 157 15.09 16.57 -9.23
N MET A 158 15.25 15.73 -8.20
CA MET A 158 16.54 15.50 -7.55
C MET A 158 17.05 14.11 -7.92
N SER A 159 17.80 14.03 -9.01
CA SER A 159 18.80 12.99 -9.20
C SER A 159 20.12 13.46 -8.58
N SER A 160 20.25 13.32 -7.26
CA SER A 160 21.57 13.31 -6.61
C SER A 160 21.47 12.59 -5.27
N ALA A 161 22.29 11.56 -5.12
CA ALA A 161 22.53 10.91 -3.84
C ALA A 161 23.02 11.93 -2.78
N ILE A 162 22.77 11.57 -1.51
CA ILE A 162 23.16 12.21 -0.24
C ILE A 162 22.10 13.16 0.34
N SER A 163 21.29 12.66 1.27
CA SER A 163 21.32 13.09 2.68
C SER A 163 20.16 12.47 3.45
N LYS A 164 20.44 12.05 4.69
CA LYS A 164 19.51 11.59 5.71
C LYS A 164 18.33 12.58 5.85
N SER A 165 17.10 12.08 5.97
CA SER A 165 15.81 12.79 6.06
C SER A 165 15.11 13.12 4.73
N ASN A 166 14.47 12.11 4.14
CA ASN A 166 13.11 12.12 3.58
C ASN A 166 12.95 10.92 2.64
N THR A 167 12.22 9.90 3.11
CA THR A 167 12.24 8.58 2.49
C THR A 167 11.12 8.42 1.45
N VAL A 168 11.32 9.00 0.27
CA VAL A 168 10.49 8.72 -0.91
C VAL A 168 11.41 8.57 -2.12
N TRP A 169 11.46 7.37 -2.71
CA TRP A 169 12.29 7.11 -3.90
C TRP A 169 11.45 6.66 -5.10
N TRP A 170 11.85 7.14 -6.28
CA TRP A 170 11.21 6.90 -7.58
C TRP A 170 12.02 5.89 -8.40
N PHE A 171 11.37 4.85 -8.94
CA PHE A 171 12.00 3.92 -9.88
C PHE A 171 11.30 3.95 -11.26
N PRO A 172 12.06 3.99 -12.37
CA PRO A 172 11.50 3.96 -13.72
C PRO A 172 11.20 2.52 -14.14
N TRP A 173 9.93 2.12 -14.07
CA TRP A 173 9.41 0.91 -14.74
C TRP A 173 8.07 1.23 -15.38
#